data_AF-A0A3M7P514-F1
#
_entry.id   AF-A0A3M7P514-F1
#
_cell.length_a   1.000
_cell.length_b   1.000
_cell.length_c   1.000
_cell.angle_alpha   90.00
_cell.angle_beta   90.00
_cell.angle_gamma   90.00
#
_symmetry.space_group_name_H-M   'P 1'
#
loop_
_entity.id
_entity.type
_entity.pdbx_description
1 polymer ?
#
loop_
_entity_poly.entity_id
_entity_poly.type
_entity_poly.pdbx_seq_one_letter_code
_entity_poly.pdbx_strand_id
1 'polypeptide(L)'
;MNTITGNTLQKYFSNKKSNSNVRYRDDLESIELFLNRPHIFIGGTMSSGTSLLRSILDVHPQVKCGPETKIIQLLLEFITNLYDNDTVHLKFIRAAGISDQILDDSIGLAIYNVMLRNIQTNVGRLCNKEPNNAKYIKYLLKIFPKSKFILIIRDGREVAYSLIKRTNKKVKTSFFYDYLKYWNEMIEESYGQCSNKGEKYCLMVRYENLVNRPKSEIMKI
;
A
#
# COMPACT_ATOMS: atom_id res chain seq x y z
N MET A 1 -23.70 18.79 -14.93
CA MET A 1 -24.02 17.40 -14.54
C MET A 1 -25.02 17.48 -13.40
N ASN A 2 -26.27 17.09 -13.65
CA ASN A 2 -27.38 17.25 -12.70
C ASN A 2 -27.17 16.37 -11.46
N THR A 3 -27.38 16.96 -10.28
CA THR A 3 -27.36 16.29 -8.99
C THR A 3 -28.50 15.26 -8.92
N ILE A 4 -28.17 14.00 -9.14
CA ILE A 4 -29.11 12.88 -8.98
C ILE A 4 -29.43 12.76 -7.49
N THR A 5 -30.67 13.08 -7.11
CA THR A 5 -31.16 12.99 -5.74
C THR A 5 -31.28 11.53 -5.30
N GLY A 6 -31.13 11.28 -3.98
CA GLY A 6 -31.14 9.91 -3.41
C GLY A 6 -32.38 9.08 -3.76
N ASN A 7 -33.53 9.71 -4.00
CA ASN A 7 -34.77 9.05 -4.41
C ASN A 7 -34.70 8.41 -5.81
N THR A 8 -33.88 8.97 -6.71
CA THR A 8 -33.73 8.45 -8.09
C THR A 8 -32.88 7.18 -8.12
N LEU A 9 -31.85 7.11 -7.27
CA LEU A 9 -31.01 5.92 -7.11
C LEU A 9 -31.79 4.72 -6.55
N GLN A 10 -32.64 4.97 -5.54
CA GLN A 10 -33.50 3.93 -4.96
C GLN A 10 -34.37 3.27 -6.05
N LYS A 11 -35.03 4.07 -6.89
CA LYS A 11 -35.89 3.57 -7.98
C LYS A 11 -35.18 2.66 -8.99
N TYR A 12 -33.88 2.90 -9.27
CA TYR A 12 -33.10 2.07 -10.21
C TYR A 12 -32.77 0.67 -9.66
N PHE A 13 -32.60 0.54 -8.34
CA PHE A 13 -32.19 -0.71 -7.70
C PHE A 13 -33.33 -1.46 -6.97
N SER A 14 -34.51 -0.85 -6.82
CA SER A 14 -35.70 -1.46 -6.19
C SER A 14 -36.16 -2.78 -6.82
N ASN A 15 -35.72 -3.13 -8.03
CA ASN A 15 -36.08 -4.38 -8.70
C ASN A 15 -35.07 -5.51 -8.55
N LYS A 16 -33.93 -5.31 -7.85
CA LYS A 16 -33.02 -6.41 -7.53
C LYS A 16 -33.45 -7.06 -6.22
N LYS A 17 -34.40 -8.01 -6.28
CA LYS A 17 -34.53 -8.98 -5.19
C LYS A 17 -33.19 -9.68 -5.04
N SER A 18 -32.48 -9.43 -3.94
CA SER A 18 -31.33 -10.24 -3.56
C SER A 18 -31.81 -11.68 -3.47
N ASN A 19 -31.38 -12.53 -4.39
CA ASN A 19 -31.73 -13.94 -4.35
C ASN A 19 -30.97 -14.56 -3.17
N SER A 20 -31.64 -14.70 -2.02
CA SER A 20 -31.07 -15.16 -0.75
C SER A 20 -30.54 -16.60 -0.79
N ASN A 21 -30.68 -17.29 -1.93
CA ASN A 21 -30.30 -18.68 -2.14
C ASN A 21 -28.99 -18.89 -2.93
N VAL A 22 -28.24 -17.83 -3.28
CA VAL A 22 -26.89 -18.02 -3.84
C VAL A 22 -25.90 -18.25 -2.70
N ARG A 23 -25.60 -19.52 -2.40
CA ARG A 23 -24.56 -19.89 -1.42
C ARG A 23 -23.17 -19.81 -2.05
N TYR A 24 -22.48 -18.68 -1.88
CA TYR A 24 -21.03 -18.54 -2.14
C TYR A 24 -20.17 -19.16 -1.01
N ARG A 25 -20.57 -20.31 -0.47
CA ARG A 25 -20.06 -20.78 0.82
C ARG A 25 -18.62 -21.31 0.78
N ASP A 26 -18.16 -21.88 -0.33
CA ASP A 26 -16.83 -22.49 -0.39
C ASP A 26 -15.72 -21.49 -0.81
N ASP A 27 -16.08 -20.38 -1.47
CA ASP A 27 -15.10 -19.41 -2.00
C ASP A 27 -14.73 -18.32 -0.99
N LEU A 28 -15.65 -17.91 -0.11
CA LEU A 28 -15.43 -16.80 0.84
C LEU A 28 -14.41 -17.15 1.95
N GLU A 29 -14.41 -18.38 2.46
CA GLU A 29 -13.37 -18.86 3.39
C GLU A 29 -11.98 -18.79 2.75
N SER A 30 -11.90 -19.03 1.43
CA SER A 30 -10.64 -18.90 0.69
C SER A 30 -10.14 -17.45 0.62
N ILE A 31 -11.05 -16.48 0.46
CA ILE A 31 -10.72 -15.05 0.43
C ILE A 31 -10.14 -14.62 1.77
N GLU A 32 -10.83 -14.95 2.86
CA GLU A 32 -10.36 -14.63 4.21
C GLU A 32 -9.01 -15.28 4.50
N LEU A 33 -8.79 -16.52 4.04
CA LEU A 33 -7.51 -17.20 4.14
C LEU A 33 -6.39 -16.42 3.45
N PHE A 34 -6.61 -15.89 2.25
CA PHE A 34 -5.59 -15.14 1.50
C PHE A 34 -5.29 -13.78 2.15
N LEU A 35 -6.33 -13.02 2.50
CA LEU A 35 -6.17 -11.67 3.06
C LEU A 35 -5.58 -11.68 4.49
N ASN A 36 -5.78 -12.77 5.24
CA ASN A 36 -5.19 -12.96 6.56
C ASN A 36 -3.76 -13.54 6.54
N ARG A 37 -3.11 -13.70 5.38
CA ARG A 37 -1.71 -14.13 5.35
C ARG A 37 -0.76 -13.02 5.85
N PRO A 38 0.33 -13.37 6.54
CA PRO A 38 1.28 -12.38 7.05
C PRO A 38 2.20 -11.89 5.93
N HIS A 39 1.79 -10.83 5.23
CA HIS A 39 2.61 -10.17 4.22
C HIS A 39 3.51 -9.10 4.81
N ILE A 40 4.50 -8.67 4.04
CA ILE A 40 5.38 -7.56 4.37
C ILE A 40 5.22 -6.48 3.31
N PHE A 41 4.82 -5.28 3.71
CA PHE A 41 4.82 -4.12 2.83
C PHE A 41 5.99 -3.23 3.19
N ILE A 42 6.74 -2.79 2.18
CA ILE A 42 7.84 -1.84 2.33
C ILE A 42 7.45 -0.57 1.60
N GLY A 43 7.63 0.57 2.26
CA GLY A 43 7.47 1.89 1.67
C GLY A 43 8.44 2.90 2.28
N GLY A 44 8.43 4.09 1.70
CA GLY A 44 9.24 5.24 2.09
C GLY A 44 9.28 6.24 0.95
N THR A 45 9.92 7.39 1.17
CA THR A 45 10.17 8.32 0.05
C THR A 45 11.03 7.63 -1.03
N MET A 46 10.86 8.02 -2.30
CA MET A 46 11.82 7.59 -3.32
C MET A 46 13.25 7.95 -2.89
N SER A 47 14.23 7.10 -3.21
CA SER A 47 15.65 7.28 -2.82
C SER A 47 15.98 7.14 -1.31
N SER A 48 15.05 6.65 -0.49
CA SER A 48 15.28 6.34 0.94
C SER A 48 15.94 4.97 1.22
N GLY A 49 16.23 4.18 0.19
CA GLY A 49 16.84 2.85 0.36
C GLY A 49 15.85 1.68 0.40
N THR A 50 14.58 1.89 0.02
CA THR A 50 13.57 0.83 -0.07
C THR A 50 14.01 -0.38 -0.91
N SER A 51 14.75 -0.16 -2.01
CA SER A 51 15.31 -1.25 -2.83
C SER A 51 16.39 -2.05 -2.10
N LEU A 52 17.28 -1.40 -1.35
CA LEU A 52 18.30 -2.11 -0.56
C LEU A 52 17.65 -2.99 0.50
N LEU A 53 16.70 -2.44 1.26
CA LEU A 53 15.97 -3.18 2.28
C LEU A 53 15.22 -4.38 1.69
N ARG A 54 14.52 -4.19 0.57
CA ARG A 54 13.93 -5.31 -0.17
C ARG A 54 14.98 -6.37 -0.51
N SER A 55 16.12 -5.97 -1.07
CA SER A 55 17.13 -6.94 -1.54
C SER A 55 17.68 -7.76 -0.37
N ILE A 56 17.81 -7.16 0.81
CA ILE A 56 18.17 -7.88 2.04
C ILE A 56 17.09 -8.91 2.40
N LEU A 57 15.81 -8.53 2.38
CA LEU A 57 14.71 -9.47 2.68
C LEU A 57 14.58 -10.59 1.64
N ASP A 58 14.83 -10.31 0.36
CA ASP A 58 14.80 -11.28 -0.74
C ASP A 58 15.83 -12.42 -0.55
N VAL A 59 16.86 -12.24 0.27
CA VAL A 59 17.85 -13.29 0.61
C VAL A 59 17.28 -14.29 1.62
N HIS A 60 16.30 -13.91 2.44
CA HIS A 60 15.74 -14.80 3.45
C HIS A 60 14.94 -15.95 2.80
N PRO A 61 15.15 -17.21 3.19
CA PRO A 61 14.56 -18.38 2.50
C PRO A 61 13.02 -18.40 2.54
N GLN A 62 12.40 -17.70 3.50
CA GLN A 62 10.95 -17.64 3.65
C GLN A 62 10.30 -16.33 3.17
N VAL A 63 11.07 -15.37 2.63
CA VAL A 63 10.54 -14.06 2.20
C VAL A 63 10.91 -13.80 0.75
N LYS A 64 9.95 -13.37 -0.06
CA LYS A 64 10.21 -12.84 -1.42
C LYS A 64 9.37 -11.61 -1.70
N CYS A 65 10.03 -10.54 -2.13
CA CYS A 65 9.44 -9.27 -2.53
C CYS A 65 9.26 -9.18 -4.05
N GLY A 66 10.29 -9.55 -4.82
CA GLY A 66 10.31 -9.40 -6.27
C GLY A 66 10.31 -7.91 -6.73
N PRO A 67 10.42 -7.65 -8.06
CA PRO A 67 10.47 -6.31 -8.66
C PRO A 67 9.30 -5.39 -8.27
N GLU A 68 9.48 -4.08 -8.45
CA GLU A 68 8.35 -3.13 -8.40
C GLU A 68 7.39 -3.47 -9.55
N THR A 69 6.09 -3.53 -9.27
CA THR A 69 5.06 -3.91 -10.25
C THR A 69 4.28 -2.72 -10.78
N LYS A 70 4.27 -1.60 -10.05
CA LYS A 70 3.48 -0.37 -10.31
C LYS A 70 1.97 -0.52 -10.32
N ILE A 71 1.42 -1.65 -10.75
CA ILE A 71 -0.03 -1.89 -10.78
C ILE A 71 -0.65 -1.84 -9.38
N ILE A 72 0.05 -2.32 -8.34
CA ILE A 72 -0.45 -2.22 -6.95
C ILE A 72 -0.63 -0.76 -6.54
N GLN A 73 0.26 0.14 -6.96
CA GLN A 73 0.12 1.57 -6.69
C GLN A 73 -1.10 2.17 -7.38
N LEU A 74 -1.34 1.80 -8.65
CA LEU A 74 -2.53 2.26 -9.39
C LEU A 74 -3.83 1.77 -8.74
N LEU A 75 -3.85 0.53 -8.24
CA LEU A 75 -5.01 -0.01 -7.51
C LEU A 75 -5.26 0.74 -6.21
N LEU A 76 -4.20 1.03 -5.45
CA LEU A 76 -4.28 1.79 -4.20
C LEU A 76 -4.74 3.22 -4.45
N GLU A 77 -4.17 3.91 -5.42
CA GLU A 77 -4.56 5.26 -5.82
C GLU A 77 -6.02 5.32 -6.25
N PHE A 78 -6.45 4.38 -7.09
CA PHE A 78 -7.84 4.25 -7.52
C PHE A 78 -8.79 4.14 -6.33
N ILE A 79 -8.55 3.18 -5.43
CA ILE A 79 -9.48 2.92 -4.34
C ILE A 79 -9.49 4.04 -3.30
N THR A 80 -8.33 4.65 -2.98
CA THR A 80 -8.31 5.80 -2.07
C THR A 80 -9.01 7.00 -2.69
N ASN A 81 -8.80 7.28 -3.98
CA ASN A 81 -9.48 8.38 -4.65
C ASN A 81 -11.00 8.14 -4.72
N LEU A 82 -11.43 6.89 -4.92
CA LEU A 82 -12.84 6.51 -4.86
C LEU A 82 -13.47 6.84 -3.50
N TYR A 83 -12.76 6.53 -2.41
CA TYR A 83 -13.25 6.81 -1.06
C TYR A 83 -13.21 8.30 -0.69
N ASP A 84 -12.12 8.98 -1.03
CA ASP A 84 -11.85 10.33 -0.54
C ASP A 84 -12.53 11.41 -1.39
N ASN A 85 -12.60 11.21 -2.71
CA ASN A 85 -12.98 12.25 -3.67
C ASN A 85 -14.21 11.89 -4.52
N ASP A 86 -14.38 10.63 -4.93
CA ASP A 86 -15.44 10.22 -5.85
C ASP A 86 -16.72 9.73 -5.14
N THR A 87 -17.34 10.66 -4.42
CA THR A 87 -18.55 10.37 -3.64
C THR A 87 -19.75 9.97 -4.50
N VAL A 88 -19.76 10.32 -5.79
CA VAL A 88 -20.86 9.99 -6.70
C VAL A 88 -20.82 8.51 -7.04
N HIS A 89 -19.71 8.02 -7.61
CA HIS A 89 -19.61 6.61 -7.97
C HIS A 89 -19.70 5.71 -6.73
N LEU A 90 -19.10 6.12 -5.61
CA LEU A 90 -19.19 5.37 -4.36
C LEU A 90 -20.64 5.18 -3.88
N LYS A 91 -21.50 6.21 -4.01
CA LYS A 91 -22.93 6.09 -3.70
C LYS A 91 -23.66 5.12 -4.61
N PHE A 92 -23.37 5.14 -5.93
CA PHE A 92 -23.95 4.18 -6.87
C PHE A 92 -23.54 2.75 -6.55
N ILE A 93 -22.25 2.52 -6.27
CA ILE A 93 -21.71 1.20 -5.91
C ILE A 93 -22.39 0.67 -4.65
N ARG A 94 -22.50 1.50 -3.60
CA ARG A 94 -23.19 1.14 -2.36
C ARG A 94 -24.69 0.88 -2.57
N ALA A 95 -25.36 1.69 -3.39
CA ALA A 95 -26.77 1.50 -3.74
C ALA A 95 -27.02 0.19 -4.53
N ALA A 96 -26.03 -0.27 -5.29
CA ALA A 96 -26.06 -1.55 -5.97
C ALA A 96 -25.85 -2.77 -5.04
N GLY A 97 -25.68 -2.55 -3.72
CA GLY A 97 -25.46 -3.58 -2.71
C GLY A 97 -24.00 -4.01 -2.55
N ILE A 98 -23.06 -3.29 -3.18
CA ILE A 98 -21.63 -3.56 -3.01
C ILE A 98 -21.13 -2.74 -1.82
N SER A 99 -20.86 -3.42 -0.71
CA SER A 99 -20.36 -2.81 0.52
C SER A 99 -18.88 -2.42 0.41
N ASP A 100 -18.43 -1.54 1.31
CA ASP A 100 -17.01 -1.16 1.39
C ASP A 100 -16.12 -2.39 1.64
N GLN A 101 -16.60 -3.37 2.42
CA GLN A 101 -15.88 -4.63 2.65
C GLN A 101 -15.69 -5.42 1.35
N ILE A 102 -16.74 -5.53 0.52
CA ILE A 102 -16.63 -6.24 -0.77
C ILE A 102 -15.63 -5.53 -1.69
N LEU A 103 -15.61 -4.20 -1.70
CA LEU A 103 -14.61 -3.42 -2.45
C LEU A 103 -13.20 -3.66 -1.93
N ASP A 104 -13.00 -3.56 -0.62
CA ASP A 104 -11.72 -3.78 0.05
C ASP A 104 -11.17 -5.19 -0.24
N ASP A 105 -12.01 -6.21 -0.10
CA ASP A 105 -11.67 -7.61 -0.37
C ASP A 105 -11.30 -7.81 -1.85
N SER A 106 -12.05 -7.18 -2.76
CA SER A 106 -11.77 -7.25 -4.20
C SER A 106 -10.42 -6.64 -4.55
N ILE A 107 -10.09 -5.49 -3.96
CA ILE A 107 -8.77 -4.85 -4.13
C ILE A 107 -7.68 -5.69 -3.48
N GLY A 108 -7.92 -6.23 -2.28
CA GLY A 108 -6.99 -7.11 -1.58
C GLY A 108 -6.66 -8.36 -2.39
N LEU A 109 -7.65 -9.02 -2.98
CA LEU A 109 -7.44 -10.18 -3.85
C LEU A 109 -6.65 -9.84 -5.10
N ALA A 110 -6.93 -8.69 -5.73
CA ALA A 110 -6.16 -8.23 -6.89
C ALA A 110 -4.69 -7.99 -6.52
N ILE A 111 -4.43 -7.30 -5.40
CA ILE A 111 -3.07 -7.05 -4.88
C ILE A 111 -2.36 -8.37 -4.56
N TYR A 112 -3.03 -9.29 -3.84
CA TYR A 112 -2.48 -10.58 -3.49
C TYR A 112 -2.11 -11.39 -4.74
N ASN A 113 -2.98 -11.44 -5.75
CA ASN A 113 -2.69 -12.13 -7.00
C ASN A 113 -1.47 -11.52 -7.70
N VAL A 114 -1.36 -10.19 -7.77
CA VAL A 114 -0.17 -9.53 -8.33
C VAL A 114 1.09 -9.93 -7.55
N MET A 115 1.05 -9.88 -6.21
CA MET A 115 2.19 -10.25 -5.36
C MET A 115 2.63 -11.70 -5.60
N LEU A 116 1.67 -12.62 -5.66
CA LEU A 116 1.93 -14.04 -5.92
C LEU A 116 2.56 -14.27 -7.30
N ARG A 117 2.03 -13.62 -8.34
CA ARG A 117 2.52 -13.73 -9.72
C ARG A 117 3.86 -13.01 -9.95
N ASN A 118 4.20 -12.04 -9.10
CA ASN A 118 5.49 -11.33 -9.17
C ASN A 118 6.68 -12.20 -8.78
N ILE A 119 6.49 -13.15 -7.86
CA ILE A 119 7.58 -13.97 -7.31
C ILE A 119 7.65 -15.39 -7.89
N GLN A 120 6.53 -15.91 -8.42
CA GLN A 120 6.39 -17.24 -9.05
C GLN A 120 7.01 -18.41 -8.26
N THR A 121 7.10 -18.29 -6.93
CA THR A 121 7.73 -19.27 -6.03
C THR A 121 6.87 -19.45 -4.80
N ASN A 122 6.83 -20.67 -4.26
CA ASN A 122 6.13 -20.94 -3.01
C ASN A 122 7.02 -20.52 -1.83
N VAL A 123 6.61 -19.49 -1.09
CA VAL A 123 7.37 -18.93 0.03
C VAL A 123 6.46 -18.64 1.22
N GLY A 124 7.04 -18.63 2.41
CA GLY A 124 6.29 -18.43 3.64
C GLY A 124 5.61 -17.07 3.72
N ARG A 125 6.28 -16.01 3.26
CA ARG A 125 5.76 -14.63 3.28
C ARG A 125 6.02 -13.93 1.96
N LEU A 126 4.94 -13.45 1.35
CA LEU A 126 5.01 -12.50 0.25
C LEU A 126 5.37 -11.12 0.79
N CYS A 127 6.22 -10.42 0.07
CA CYS A 127 6.57 -9.04 0.32
C CYS A 127 6.20 -8.19 -0.89
N ASN A 128 5.83 -6.94 -0.66
CA ASN A 128 5.68 -5.95 -1.71
C ASN A 128 6.45 -4.69 -1.34
N LYS A 129 7.33 -4.25 -2.23
CA LYS A 129 8.06 -3.00 -2.07
C LYS A 129 7.71 -2.06 -3.20
N GLU A 130 7.09 -0.95 -2.83
CA GLU A 130 6.89 0.23 -3.68
C GLU A 130 7.08 1.46 -2.77
N PRO A 131 7.87 2.48 -3.15
CA PRO A 131 8.07 3.65 -2.29
C PRO A 131 6.76 4.26 -1.78
N ASN A 132 5.82 4.48 -2.71
CA ASN A 132 4.53 5.11 -2.42
C ASN A 132 3.57 4.25 -1.59
N ASN A 133 3.89 2.99 -1.24
CA ASN A 133 3.16 2.23 -0.23
C ASN A 133 3.05 3.01 1.10
N ALA A 134 4.02 3.90 1.36
CA ALA A 134 4.04 4.77 2.54
C ALA A 134 2.81 5.69 2.66
N LYS A 135 2.14 6.04 1.56
CA LYS A 135 0.89 6.81 1.57
C LYS A 135 -0.31 5.98 2.01
N TYR A 136 -0.21 4.65 1.89
CA TYR A 136 -1.33 3.73 2.00
C TYR A 136 -1.21 2.76 3.18
N ILE A 137 -0.36 3.07 4.18
CA ILE A 137 -0.09 2.20 5.34
C ILE A 137 -1.40 1.82 6.04
N LYS A 138 -2.26 2.81 6.33
CA LYS A 138 -3.54 2.60 7.00
C LYS A 138 -4.44 1.64 6.23
N TYR A 139 -4.52 1.82 4.92
CA TYR A 139 -5.38 1.04 4.04
C TYR A 139 -4.83 -0.37 3.81
N LEU A 140 -3.54 -0.52 3.51
CA LEU A 140 -2.88 -1.83 3.36
C LEU A 140 -3.04 -2.71 4.61
N LEU A 141 -2.89 -2.12 5.80
CA LEU A 141 -3.09 -2.83 7.06
C LEU A 141 -4.57 -3.01 7.45
N LYS A 142 -5.51 -2.34 6.78
CA LYS A 142 -6.95 -2.61 6.90
C LYS A 142 -7.31 -3.88 6.13
N ILE A 143 -6.87 -3.96 4.87
CA ILE A 143 -7.21 -5.09 3.98
C ILE A 143 -6.37 -6.34 4.23
N PHE A 144 -5.16 -6.21 4.78
CA PHE A 144 -4.31 -7.32 5.19
C PHE A 144 -3.96 -7.24 6.69
N PRO A 145 -4.87 -7.60 7.60
CA PRO A 145 -4.75 -7.28 9.02
C PRO A 145 -3.61 -8.03 9.75
N LYS A 146 -3.13 -9.16 9.21
CA LYS A 146 -1.96 -9.87 9.77
C LYS A 146 -0.62 -9.44 9.17
N SER A 147 -0.63 -8.51 8.22
CA SER A 147 0.58 -8.02 7.59
C SER A 147 1.34 -7.04 8.48
N LYS A 148 2.61 -6.83 8.13
CA LYS A 148 3.48 -5.82 8.72
C LYS A 148 3.88 -4.81 7.66
N PHE A 149 4.11 -3.58 8.10
CA PHE A 149 4.67 -2.53 7.28
C PHE A 149 6.07 -2.18 7.76
N ILE A 150 7.00 -1.96 6.84
CA ILE A 150 8.32 -1.40 7.14
C ILE A 150 8.42 -0.05 6.41
N LEU A 151 8.43 1.02 7.19
CA LEU A 151 8.64 2.38 6.71
C LEU A 151 10.13 2.71 6.82
N ILE A 152 10.82 2.77 5.67
CA ILE A 152 12.21 3.22 5.67
C ILE A 152 12.28 4.74 5.53
N ILE A 153 13.06 5.36 6.41
CA ILE A 153 13.26 6.80 6.51
C ILE A 153 14.74 7.09 6.32
N ARG A 154 15.03 8.09 5.50
CA ARG A 154 16.37 8.60 5.22
C ARG A 154 16.37 10.11 5.36
N ASP A 155 17.51 10.68 5.71
CA ASP A 155 17.73 12.13 5.71
C ASP A 155 17.20 12.79 4.42
N GLY A 156 16.28 13.74 4.58
CA GLY A 156 15.61 14.42 3.47
C GLY A 156 16.58 15.17 2.55
N ARG A 157 17.71 15.63 3.06
CA ARG A 157 18.74 16.32 2.26
C ARG A 157 19.42 15.36 1.30
N GLU A 158 19.71 14.14 1.77
CA GLU A 158 20.29 13.09 0.93
C GLU A 158 19.27 12.57 -0.09
N VAL A 159 18.00 12.45 0.31
CA VAL A 159 16.91 12.09 -0.62
C VAL A 159 16.78 13.14 -1.72
N ALA A 160 16.68 14.43 -1.36
CA ALA A 160 16.59 15.52 -2.32
C ALA A 160 17.78 15.56 -3.28
N TYR A 161 19.00 15.44 -2.76
CA TYR A 161 20.20 15.36 -3.59
C TYR A 161 20.16 14.16 -4.56
N SER A 162 19.79 12.98 -4.06
CA SER A 162 19.67 11.75 -4.86
C SER A 162 18.65 11.90 -5.99
N LEU A 163 17.47 12.46 -5.70
CA LEU A 163 16.41 12.65 -6.69
C LEU A 163 16.84 13.63 -7.79
N ILE A 164 17.47 14.75 -7.44
CA ILE A 164 17.97 15.71 -8.44
C ILE A 164 19.01 15.05 -9.35
N LYS A 165 19.97 14.32 -8.77
CA LYS A 165 21.01 13.61 -9.53
C LYS A 165 20.42 12.63 -10.55
N ARG A 166 19.31 11.96 -10.24
CA ARG A 166 18.62 11.05 -11.17
C ARG A 166 17.99 11.75 -12.37
N THR A 167 17.70 13.04 -12.27
CA THR A 167 17.16 13.83 -13.40
C THR A 167 18.22 14.28 -14.40
N ASN A 168 19.51 14.00 -14.14
CA ASN A 168 20.66 14.53 -14.88
C ASN A 168 20.72 16.06 -14.96
N LYS A 169 19.96 16.77 -14.12
CA LYS A 169 20.00 18.24 -14.01
C LYS A 169 21.07 18.67 -13.01
N LYS A 170 21.64 19.86 -13.22
CA LYS A 170 22.48 20.51 -12.20
C LYS A 170 21.64 20.79 -10.94
N VAL A 171 22.26 20.61 -9.78
CA VAL A 171 21.62 20.93 -8.49
C VAL A 171 21.41 22.44 -8.41
N LYS A 172 20.14 22.84 -8.38
CA LYS A 172 19.71 24.22 -8.13
C LYS A 172 19.01 24.27 -6.77
N THR A 173 19.17 25.37 -6.05
CA THR A 173 18.56 25.57 -4.74
C THR A 173 17.04 25.43 -4.78
N SER A 174 16.38 25.92 -5.84
CA SER A 174 14.93 25.79 -6.03
C SER A 174 14.49 24.32 -6.09
N PHE A 175 15.12 23.51 -6.95
CA PHE A 175 14.81 22.07 -7.03
C PHE A 175 15.10 21.34 -5.71
N PHE A 176 16.17 21.72 -5.03
CA PHE A 176 16.48 21.14 -3.72
C PHE A 176 15.39 21.44 -2.69
N TYR A 177 14.90 22.67 -2.66
CA TYR A 177 13.78 23.06 -1.83
C TYR A 177 12.49 22.30 -2.19
N ASP A 178 12.15 22.16 -3.48
CA ASP A 178 10.98 21.41 -3.94
C ASP A 178 11.01 19.95 -3.48
N TYR A 179 12.17 19.28 -3.61
CA TYR A 179 12.31 17.89 -3.16
C TYR A 179 12.35 17.74 -1.64
N LEU A 180 12.86 18.74 -0.90
CA LEU A 180 12.76 18.76 0.57
C LEU A 180 11.30 18.90 1.02
N LYS A 181 10.52 19.77 0.37
CA LYS A 181 9.10 19.93 0.65
C LYS A 181 8.34 18.63 0.37
N TYR A 182 8.56 18.03 -0.80
CA TYR A 182 8.02 16.71 -1.14
C TYR A 182 8.39 15.63 -0.12
N TRP A 183 9.66 15.59 0.30
CA TRP A 183 10.10 14.64 1.32
C TRP A 183 9.39 14.88 2.65
N ASN A 184 9.26 16.14 3.08
CA ASN A 184 8.61 16.50 4.34
C ASN A 184 7.14 16.07 4.34
N GLU A 185 6.39 16.43 3.29
CA GLU A 185 4.98 16.06 3.16
C GLU A 185 4.78 14.54 3.20
N MET A 186 5.59 13.79 2.45
CA MET A 186 5.51 12.34 2.39
C MET A 186 5.88 11.68 3.74
N ILE A 187 6.93 12.16 4.40
CA ILE A 187 7.36 11.60 5.69
C ILE A 187 6.38 11.98 6.80
N GLU A 188 5.88 13.21 6.85
CA GLU A 188 4.90 13.64 7.84
C GLU A 188 3.66 12.75 7.83
N GLU A 189 3.09 12.52 6.63
CA GLU A 189 1.92 11.67 6.46
C GLU A 189 2.24 10.20 6.83
N SER A 190 3.28 9.62 6.24
CA SER A 190 3.60 8.21 6.43
C SER A 190 4.09 7.88 7.84
N TYR A 191 4.85 8.78 8.47
CA TYR A 191 5.26 8.67 9.86
C TYR A 191 4.04 8.67 10.79
N GLY A 192 3.10 9.59 10.57
CA GLY A 192 1.86 9.65 11.33
C GLY A 192 1.06 8.35 11.21
N GLN A 193 0.87 7.84 9.99
CA GLN A 193 0.16 6.57 9.77
C GLN A 193 0.87 5.38 10.45
N CYS A 194 2.20 5.30 10.32
CA CYS A 194 2.99 4.21 10.90
C CYS A 194 2.99 4.25 12.43
N SER A 195 3.23 5.43 13.02
CA SER A 195 3.19 5.66 14.46
C SER A 195 1.83 5.28 15.05
N ASN A 196 0.74 5.73 14.42
CA ASN A 196 -0.63 5.44 14.87
C ASN A 196 -0.98 3.94 14.84
N LYS A 197 -0.36 3.15 13.97
CA LYS A 197 -0.53 1.69 13.92
C LYS A 197 0.29 0.97 15.00
N GLY A 198 1.35 1.60 15.49
CA GLY A 198 2.24 1.08 16.52
C GLY A 198 3.26 0.07 15.98
N GLU A 199 4.34 -0.10 16.74
CA GLU A 199 5.50 -0.95 16.36
C GLU A 199 5.13 -2.40 16.09
N LYS A 200 4.03 -2.88 16.69
CA LYS A 200 3.50 -4.21 16.41
C LYS A 200 3.16 -4.37 14.93
N TYR A 201 2.68 -3.35 14.23
CA TYR A 201 2.21 -3.46 12.84
C TYR A 201 3.03 -2.65 11.85
N CYS A 202 3.69 -1.58 12.30
CA CYS A 202 4.54 -0.75 11.45
C CYS A 202 5.89 -0.49 12.13
N LEU A 203 6.96 -0.99 11.52
CA LEU A 203 8.33 -0.78 11.96
C LEU A 203 8.97 0.36 11.17
N MET A 204 9.51 1.35 11.85
CA MET A 204 10.30 2.41 11.23
C MET A 204 11.78 2.02 11.21
N VAL A 205 12.40 2.08 10.03
CA VAL A 205 13.82 1.75 9.83
C VAL A 205 14.54 2.99 9.32
N ARG A 206 15.63 3.38 9.99
CA ARG A 206 16.49 4.45 9.49
C ARG A 206 17.52 3.89 8.52
N TYR A 207 17.56 4.42 7.30
CA TYR A 207 18.52 4.02 6.27
C TYR A 207 19.96 4.09 6.76
N GLU A 208 20.32 5.16 7.47
CA GLU A 208 21.69 5.36 7.96
C GLU A 208 22.08 4.29 8.98
N ASN A 209 21.14 3.82 9.80
CA ASN A 209 21.40 2.72 10.73
C ASN A 209 21.53 1.40 9.97
N LEU A 210 20.67 1.16 8.97
CA LEU A 210 20.68 -0.06 8.18
C LEU A 210 22.03 -0.27 7.48
N VAL A 211 22.65 0.80 6.96
CA VAL A 211 23.95 0.71 6.27
C VAL A 211 25.14 0.71 7.23
N ASN A 212 25.07 1.44 8.34
CA ASN A 212 26.21 1.53 9.28
C ASN A 212 26.24 0.39 10.31
N ARG A 213 25.08 -0.20 10.63
CA ARG A 213 24.92 -1.26 11.64
C ARG A 213 23.99 -2.38 11.12
N PRO A 214 24.30 -2.99 9.96
CA PRO A 214 23.37 -3.89 9.28
C PRO A 214 22.95 -5.07 10.14
N LYS A 215 23.86 -5.72 10.87
CA LYS A 215 23.52 -6.88 11.70
C LYS A 215 22.47 -6.54 12.78
N SER A 216 22.65 -5.43 13.51
CA SER A 216 21.72 -5.06 14.57
C SER A 216 20.37 -4.61 14.03
N GLU A 217 20.35 -3.90 12.90
CA GLU A 217 19.09 -3.46 12.30
C GLU A 217 18.33 -4.61 11.64
N ILE A 218 19.02 -5.53 10.96
CA ILE A 218 18.40 -6.73 10.38
C ILE A 218 17.83 -7.63 11.47
N MET A 219 18.46 -7.78 12.64
CA MET A 219 17.89 -8.58 13.74
C MET A 219 16.61 -7.96 14.34
N LYS A 220 16.39 -6.66 14.17
CA LYS A 220 15.13 -6.00 14.59
C LYS A 220 14.02 -6.17 13.57
N ILE A 221 14.36 -6.33 12.29
CA ILE A 221 13.46 -6.44 11.14
C ILE A 221 12.97 -7.88 10.99
#